data_AF-A0A5E3WTU9-F1
#
_entry.id   AF-A0A5E3WTU9-F1
#
_cell.length_a   1.000
_cell.length_b   1.000
_cell.length_c   1.000
_cell.angle_alpha   90.00
_cell.angle_beta   90.00
_cell.angle_gamma   90.00
#
_symmetry.space_group_name_H-M   'P 1'
#
loop_
_entity.id
_entity.type
_entity.pdbx_description
1 polymer ?
#
loop_
_entity_poly.entity_id
_entity_poly.type
_entity_poly.pdbx_seq_one_letter_code
_entity_poly.pdbx_strand_id
1 'polypeptide(L)'
;MDPAVPQPVSSTSPNLDQCARRACGFGSMDDLVTSSLLRTELNSFYQGDHQSAAAVSLLRLLSALDVLLALPSESSGVHAGNMQLLWELLSVEQALTIIHAPSLDVDLMQSFGPDKRLGDMLDGISALRSATGEAQVESLALLESRELGPLQWWLAADVLSSVCVILRKDIYDGVLRLFAKRREQTPLPSFQINSTRVVSRGPSSFDAGSTAEAEARIASTGLSVGLNSSPTMPLVVSDAAVRADRTLRSPWLAPRDFQPEITWRIDDLKQLAEDLFRWPSGQPVPDVLIWEHPEMHGCPVDANGHAAQFQASFVHGLAIGQPFS
;
A
#
# COMPACT_ATOMS: atom_id res chain seq x y z
N MET A 1 41.59 -22.38 -12.81
CA MET A 1 40.93 -21.72 -11.66
C MET A 1 39.64 -22.45 -11.45
N ASP A 2 39.57 -23.24 -10.39
CA ASP A 2 38.38 -24.04 -10.08
C ASP A 2 37.28 -23.11 -9.53
N PRO A 3 36.03 -23.21 -10.01
CA PRO A 3 34.93 -22.43 -9.46
C PRO A 3 34.75 -22.81 -7.99
N ALA A 4 34.80 -21.82 -7.12
CA ALA A 4 34.58 -22.01 -5.69
C ALA A 4 33.21 -22.68 -5.49
N VAL A 5 33.23 -23.88 -4.91
CA VAL A 5 32.01 -24.60 -4.54
C VAL A 5 31.28 -23.77 -3.48
N PRO A 6 30.05 -23.29 -3.75
CA PRO A 6 29.31 -22.50 -2.77
C PRO A 6 29.05 -23.35 -1.52
N GLN A 7 29.41 -22.82 -0.35
CA GLN A 7 29.17 -23.51 0.91
C GLN A 7 27.66 -23.67 1.14
N PRO A 8 27.21 -24.81 1.69
CA PRO A 8 25.82 -25.03 2.00
C PRO A 8 25.34 -23.99 3.01
N VAL A 9 24.29 -23.26 2.64
CA VAL A 9 23.65 -22.20 3.44
C VAL A 9 22.91 -22.87 4.62
N SER A 10 23.65 -23.25 5.67
CA SER A 10 23.22 -24.31 6.59
C SER A 10 22.41 -23.89 7.82
N SER A 11 21.71 -22.75 7.82
CA SER A 11 20.72 -22.49 8.87
C SER A 11 19.60 -21.57 8.39
N THR A 12 18.67 -22.14 7.63
CA THR A 12 17.37 -21.52 7.40
C THR A 12 16.69 -21.32 8.75
N SER A 13 16.34 -20.07 9.10
CA SER A 13 15.57 -19.82 10.32
C SER A 13 14.26 -20.62 10.28
N PRO A 14 13.82 -21.28 11.37
CA PRO A 14 12.58 -22.06 11.38
C PRO A 14 11.36 -21.23 10.97
N ASN A 15 11.39 -19.92 11.26
CA ASN A 15 10.34 -18.98 10.86
C ASN A 15 10.24 -18.79 9.34
N LEU A 16 11.35 -18.99 8.63
CA LEU A 16 11.47 -18.78 7.19
C LEU A 16 11.05 -20.04 6.41
N ASP A 17 11.42 -21.24 6.88
CA ASP A 17 10.87 -22.50 6.35
C ASP A 17 9.35 -22.52 6.49
N GLN A 18 8.80 -22.13 7.65
CA GLN A 18 7.35 -22.05 7.84
C GLN A 18 6.70 -21.06 6.87
N CYS A 19 7.33 -19.91 6.63
CA CYS A 19 6.84 -18.91 5.68
C CYS A 19 6.81 -19.47 4.25
N ALA A 20 7.90 -20.10 3.83
CA ALA A 20 8.01 -20.70 2.51
C ALA A 20 6.98 -21.84 2.32
N ARG A 21 6.77 -22.69 3.33
CA ARG A 21 5.73 -23.74 3.29
C ARG A 21 4.33 -23.17 3.17
N ARG A 22 4.01 -22.08 3.88
CA ARG A 22 2.69 -21.43 3.75
C ARG A 22 2.46 -20.89 2.33
N ALA A 23 3.47 -20.23 1.76
CA ALA A 23 3.38 -19.72 0.39
C ALA A 23 3.23 -20.83 -0.66
N CYS A 24 3.71 -22.04 -0.38
CA CYS A 24 3.55 -23.21 -1.26
C CYS A 24 2.14 -23.81 -1.22
N GLY A 25 1.33 -23.52 -0.20
CA GLY A 25 0.04 -24.18 0.00
C GLY A 25 0.15 -25.63 0.49
N PHE A 26 -0.99 -26.34 0.47
CA PHE A 26 -1.10 -27.70 0.99
C PHE A 26 -0.78 -28.75 -0.08
N GLY A 27 0.24 -29.59 0.11
CA GLY A 27 0.51 -30.70 -0.81
C GLY A 27 1.94 -31.19 -0.78
N SER A 28 2.29 -32.04 -1.74
CA SER A 28 3.67 -32.47 -1.97
C SER A 28 4.47 -31.36 -2.64
N MET A 29 5.76 -31.23 -2.32
CA MET A 29 6.64 -30.25 -2.97
C MET A 29 6.83 -30.53 -4.47
N ASP A 30 6.58 -31.77 -4.90
CA ASP A 30 6.64 -32.19 -6.30
C ASP A 30 5.30 -32.03 -7.05
N ASP A 31 4.27 -31.47 -6.40
CA ASP A 31 2.98 -31.20 -7.05
C ASP A 31 3.11 -30.06 -8.07
N LEU A 32 2.52 -30.28 -9.24
CA LEU A 32 2.41 -29.29 -10.31
C LEU A 32 1.38 -28.20 -9.95
N VAL A 33 1.79 -26.95 -10.05
CA VAL A 33 0.92 -25.78 -9.85
C VAL A 33 0.12 -25.53 -11.12
N THR A 34 -1.12 -26.03 -11.11
CA THR A 34 -2.08 -25.86 -12.21
C THR A 34 -3.14 -24.82 -11.87
N SER A 35 -3.82 -24.28 -12.88
CA SER A 35 -4.92 -23.31 -12.70
C SER A 35 -6.09 -23.87 -11.86
N SER A 36 -6.39 -25.17 -11.99
CA SER A 36 -7.40 -25.85 -11.18
C SER A 36 -6.99 -25.99 -9.72
N LEU A 37 -5.73 -26.34 -9.47
CA LEU A 37 -5.17 -26.42 -8.12
C LEU A 37 -5.17 -25.05 -7.43
N LEU A 38 -4.67 -24.02 -8.13
CA LEU A 38 -4.68 -22.64 -7.66
C LEU A 38 -6.08 -22.18 -7.27
N ARG A 39 -7.06 -22.38 -8.16
CA ARG A 39 -8.46 -22.03 -7.90
C ARG A 39 -9.02 -22.75 -6.68
N THR A 40 -8.69 -24.02 -6.50
CA THR A 40 -9.21 -24.84 -5.39
C THR A 40 -8.69 -24.32 -4.05
N GLU A 41 -7.38 -24.13 -3.92
CA GLU A 41 -6.78 -23.68 -2.67
C GLU A 41 -7.15 -22.23 -2.33
N LEU A 42 -7.21 -21.34 -3.32
CA LEU A 42 -7.60 -19.95 -3.06
C LEU A 42 -9.08 -19.81 -2.68
N ASN A 43 -9.98 -20.58 -3.31
CA ASN A 43 -11.38 -20.61 -2.87
C ASN A 43 -11.48 -21.10 -1.42
N SER A 44 -10.75 -22.15 -1.06
CA SER A 44 -10.72 -22.64 0.32
C SER A 44 -10.15 -21.59 1.28
N PHE A 45 -9.15 -20.84 0.86
CA PHE A 45 -8.54 -19.78 1.66
C PHE A 45 -9.50 -18.61 1.91
N TYR A 46 -10.17 -18.10 0.87
CA TYR A 46 -11.11 -16.97 0.98
C TYR A 46 -12.43 -17.31 1.70
N GLN A 47 -12.77 -18.60 1.84
CA GLN A 47 -13.89 -19.02 2.67
C GLN A 47 -13.63 -18.85 4.18
N GLY A 48 -12.37 -18.76 4.60
CA GLY A 48 -12.01 -18.65 6.01
C GLY A 48 -12.18 -17.26 6.61
N ASP A 49 -11.94 -16.21 5.82
CA ASP A 49 -12.06 -14.81 6.25
C ASP A 49 -12.48 -13.90 5.08
N HIS A 50 -13.77 -13.60 5.02
CA HIS A 50 -14.34 -12.74 3.98
C HIS A 50 -13.90 -11.27 4.07
N GLN A 51 -13.55 -10.76 5.26
CA GLN A 51 -13.20 -9.35 5.43
C GLN A 51 -11.84 -9.06 4.80
N SER A 52 -10.88 -9.96 5.00
CA SER A 52 -9.53 -9.83 4.43
C SER A 52 -9.46 -10.27 2.96
N ALA A 53 -10.41 -11.09 2.48
CA ALA A 53 -10.37 -11.66 1.13
C ALA A 53 -10.28 -10.61 0.02
N ALA A 54 -10.98 -9.47 0.15
CA ALA A 54 -10.94 -8.38 -0.83
C ALA A 54 -9.53 -7.79 -0.96
N ALA A 55 -8.92 -7.39 0.15
CA ALA A 55 -7.59 -6.79 0.18
C ALA A 55 -6.53 -7.81 -0.25
N VAL A 56 -6.58 -9.03 0.26
CA VAL A 56 -5.62 -10.09 -0.05
C VAL A 56 -5.70 -10.49 -1.53
N SER A 57 -6.88 -10.67 -2.11
CA SER A 57 -7.01 -11.03 -3.53
C SER A 57 -6.42 -9.96 -4.45
N LEU A 58 -6.72 -8.69 -4.18
CA LEU A 58 -6.15 -7.57 -4.94
C LEU A 58 -4.62 -7.55 -4.82
N LEU A 59 -4.09 -7.71 -3.62
CA LEU A 59 -2.66 -7.75 -3.34
C LEU A 59 -1.93 -8.83 -4.12
N ARG A 60 -2.50 -10.05 -4.13
CA ARG A 60 -1.94 -11.17 -4.87
C ARG A 60 -1.93 -10.87 -6.37
N LEU A 61 -3.02 -10.32 -6.90
CA LEU A 61 -3.10 -9.94 -8.30
C LEU A 61 -2.04 -8.90 -8.66
N LEU A 62 -1.93 -7.82 -7.89
CA LEU A 62 -0.92 -6.78 -8.13
C LEU A 62 0.51 -7.34 -8.04
N SER A 63 0.79 -8.20 -7.05
CA SER A 63 2.09 -8.86 -6.91
C SER A 63 2.42 -9.73 -8.12
N ALA A 64 1.44 -10.47 -8.63
CA ALA A 64 1.60 -11.28 -9.84
C ALA A 64 1.86 -10.41 -11.08
N LEU A 65 1.11 -9.31 -11.25
CA LEU A 65 1.29 -8.38 -12.35
C LEU A 65 2.68 -7.73 -12.34
N ASP A 66 3.16 -7.34 -11.17
CA ASP A 66 4.47 -6.73 -10.99
C ASP A 66 5.60 -7.64 -11.44
N VAL A 67 5.50 -8.92 -11.08
CA VAL A 67 6.48 -9.93 -11.52
C VAL A 67 6.41 -10.13 -13.02
N LEU A 68 5.22 -10.24 -13.60
CA LEU A 68 5.06 -10.44 -15.05
C LEU A 68 5.61 -9.27 -15.87
N LEU A 69 5.36 -8.03 -15.43
CA LEU A 69 5.90 -6.83 -16.07
C LEU A 69 7.43 -6.72 -15.93
N ALA A 70 8.01 -7.29 -14.87
CA ALA A 70 9.44 -7.31 -14.65
C ALA A 70 10.16 -8.42 -15.44
N LEU A 71 9.43 -9.35 -16.08
CA LEU A 71 10.04 -10.38 -16.92
C LEU A 71 10.65 -9.74 -18.18
N PRO A 72 11.91 -10.08 -18.53
CA PRO A 72 12.56 -9.48 -19.68
C PRO A 72 11.91 -9.93 -20.99
N SER A 73 11.21 -9.00 -21.65
CA SER A 73 10.55 -9.21 -22.96
C SER A 73 11.50 -9.62 -24.09
N GLU A 74 12.79 -9.32 -23.96
CA GLU A 74 13.76 -9.39 -25.06
C GLU A 74 14.65 -10.64 -25.07
N SER A 75 14.56 -11.51 -24.06
CA SER A 75 15.26 -12.79 -24.12
C SER A 75 14.46 -13.75 -25.00
N SER A 76 14.92 -13.95 -26.24
CA SER A 76 14.29 -14.74 -27.31
C SER A 76 14.04 -16.24 -27.00
N GLY A 77 14.18 -16.65 -25.73
CA GLY A 77 14.04 -18.02 -25.25
C GLY A 77 12.88 -18.28 -24.30
N VAL A 78 12.11 -17.27 -23.86
CA VAL A 78 10.89 -17.55 -23.07
C VAL A 78 9.89 -18.22 -24.01
N HIS A 79 9.76 -19.54 -23.88
CA HIS A 79 8.83 -20.32 -24.68
C HIS A 79 7.41 -19.79 -24.52
N ALA A 80 6.70 -19.61 -25.64
CA ALA A 80 5.30 -19.15 -25.65
C ALA A 80 4.40 -19.94 -24.69
N GLY A 81 4.70 -21.23 -24.46
CA GLY A 81 4.00 -22.08 -23.49
C GLY A 81 4.14 -21.62 -22.04
N ASN A 82 5.25 -20.99 -21.67
CA ASN A 82 5.50 -20.54 -20.30
C ASN A 82 4.71 -19.27 -19.99
N MET A 83 4.65 -18.34 -20.96
CA MET A 83 3.77 -17.18 -20.87
C MET A 83 2.31 -17.58 -20.84
N GLN A 84 1.92 -18.62 -21.61
CA GLN A 84 0.56 -19.17 -21.56
C GLN A 84 0.21 -19.69 -20.16
N LEU A 85 1.10 -20.48 -19.54
CA LEU A 85 0.89 -20.99 -18.18
C LEU A 85 0.75 -19.85 -17.15
N LEU A 86 1.67 -18.88 -17.19
CA LEU A 86 1.63 -17.72 -16.30
C LEU A 86 0.32 -16.93 -16.44
N TRP A 87 -0.14 -16.79 -17.68
CA TRP A 87 -1.38 -16.11 -17.98
C TRP A 87 -2.61 -16.86 -17.47
N GLU A 88 -2.63 -18.19 -17.58
CA GLU A 88 -3.70 -19.01 -17.01
C GLU A 88 -3.77 -18.89 -15.48
N LEU A 89 -2.62 -18.83 -14.80
CA LEU A 89 -2.56 -18.63 -13.34
C LEU A 89 -3.02 -17.21 -12.96
N LEU A 90 -2.57 -16.18 -13.68
CA LEU A 90 -3.01 -14.81 -13.46
C LEU A 90 -4.52 -14.64 -13.66
N SER A 91 -5.09 -15.27 -14.68
CA SER A 91 -6.53 -15.23 -14.96
C SER A 91 -7.36 -15.79 -13.79
N VAL A 92 -6.82 -16.77 -13.04
CA VAL A 92 -7.46 -17.28 -11.82
C VAL A 92 -7.43 -16.22 -10.70
N GLU A 93 -6.29 -15.57 -10.46
CA GLU A 93 -6.18 -14.49 -9.45
C GLU A 93 -7.14 -13.34 -9.77
N GLN A 94 -7.20 -12.92 -11.03
CA GLN A 94 -8.09 -11.86 -11.52
C GLN A 94 -9.57 -12.23 -11.31
N ALA A 95 -9.99 -13.43 -11.71
CA ALA A 95 -11.36 -13.88 -11.54
C ALA A 95 -11.77 -13.91 -10.06
N LEU A 96 -10.89 -14.38 -9.18
CA LEU A 96 -11.14 -14.39 -7.73
C LEU A 96 -11.15 -12.98 -7.15
N THR A 97 -10.30 -12.08 -7.63
CA THR A 97 -10.30 -10.67 -7.21
C THR A 97 -11.62 -9.99 -7.59
N ILE A 98 -12.16 -10.23 -8.79
CA ILE A 98 -13.48 -9.70 -9.19
C ILE A 98 -14.59 -10.20 -8.27
N ILE A 99 -14.54 -11.47 -7.84
CA ILE A 99 -15.53 -12.05 -6.93
C ILE A 99 -15.44 -11.43 -5.53
N HIS A 100 -14.23 -11.20 -5.02
CA HIS A 100 -14.01 -10.81 -3.63
C HIS A 100 -13.83 -9.30 -3.40
N ALA A 101 -13.46 -8.53 -4.43
CA ALA A 101 -13.23 -7.08 -4.38
C ALA A 101 -14.06 -6.31 -5.43
N PRO A 102 -15.41 -6.37 -5.37
CA PRO A 102 -16.30 -5.82 -6.40
C PRO A 102 -16.30 -4.28 -6.49
N SER A 103 -15.64 -3.58 -5.57
CA SER A 103 -15.60 -2.12 -5.51
C SER A 103 -14.46 -1.48 -6.30
N LEU A 104 -13.42 -2.26 -6.67
CA LEU A 104 -12.44 -1.78 -7.64
C LEU A 104 -13.06 -1.78 -9.02
N ASP A 105 -12.50 -0.98 -9.93
CA ASP A 105 -12.95 -0.73 -11.29
C ASP A 105 -13.09 -2.05 -12.08
N VAL A 106 -14.18 -2.79 -11.84
CA VAL A 106 -14.43 -4.14 -12.34
C VAL A 106 -14.40 -4.13 -13.86
N ASP A 107 -14.84 -3.04 -14.47
CA ASP A 107 -14.80 -2.84 -15.91
C ASP A 107 -13.35 -2.82 -16.45
N LEU A 108 -12.42 -2.15 -15.74
CA LEU A 108 -11.00 -2.22 -16.07
C LEU A 108 -10.48 -3.65 -15.91
N MET A 109 -10.80 -4.31 -14.80
CA MET A 109 -10.33 -5.68 -14.57
C MET A 109 -10.87 -6.66 -15.61
N GLN A 110 -12.15 -6.59 -15.96
CA GLN A 110 -12.79 -7.42 -16.98
C GLN A 110 -12.24 -7.15 -18.38
N SER A 111 -11.70 -5.95 -18.62
CA SER A 111 -11.09 -5.64 -19.90
C SER A 111 -9.85 -6.49 -20.18
N PHE A 112 -9.24 -7.19 -19.22
CA PHE A 112 -8.06 -8.04 -19.43
C PHE A 112 -8.40 -9.53 -19.49
N GLY A 113 -9.43 -9.88 -20.27
CA GLY A 113 -9.87 -11.28 -20.41
C GLY A 113 -8.84 -12.18 -21.10
N PRO A 114 -8.92 -13.50 -20.86
CA PRO A 114 -7.95 -14.48 -21.37
C PRO A 114 -7.92 -14.62 -22.90
N ASP A 115 -8.94 -14.09 -23.58
CA ASP A 115 -9.08 -14.13 -25.03
C ASP A 115 -8.25 -13.07 -25.78
N LYS A 116 -7.61 -12.15 -25.04
CA LYS A 116 -6.80 -11.07 -25.64
C LYS A 116 -5.42 -11.55 -26.09
N ARG A 117 -4.85 -10.86 -27.08
CA ARG A 117 -3.47 -11.13 -27.51
C ARG A 117 -2.48 -10.64 -26.45
N LEU A 118 -1.34 -11.32 -26.30
CA LEU A 118 -0.32 -10.99 -25.31
C LEU A 118 0.10 -9.51 -25.31
N GLY A 119 0.24 -8.89 -26.48
CA GLY A 119 0.53 -7.45 -26.58
C GLY A 119 -0.55 -6.58 -25.94
N ASP A 120 -1.81 -6.76 -26.35
CA ASP A 120 -2.97 -6.04 -25.80
C ASP A 120 -3.14 -6.26 -24.30
N MET A 121 -2.70 -7.43 -23.80
CA MET A 121 -2.73 -7.78 -22.39
C MET A 121 -1.67 -7.02 -21.60
N LEU A 122 -0.44 -6.94 -22.10
CA LEU A 122 0.63 -6.18 -21.44
C LEU A 122 0.32 -4.68 -21.35
N ASP A 123 -0.18 -4.10 -22.46
CA ASP A 123 -0.64 -2.71 -22.47
C ASP A 123 -1.75 -2.48 -21.43
N GLY A 124 -2.64 -3.46 -21.35
CA GLY A 124 -3.71 -3.48 -20.40
C GLY A 124 -3.26 -3.53 -18.94
N ILE A 125 -2.33 -4.43 -18.62
CA ILE A 125 -1.73 -4.53 -17.29
C ILE A 125 -1.05 -3.23 -16.91
N SER A 126 -0.31 -2.61 -17.84
CA SER A 126 0.34 -1.32 -17.60
C SER A 126 -0.70 -0.26 -17.25
N ALA A 127 -1.81 -0.20 -18.00
CA ALA A 127 -2.91 0.73 -17.72
C ALA A 127 -3.57 0.46 -16.37
N LEU A 128 -3.82 -0.81 -16.02
CA LEU A 128 -4.37 -1.20 -14.73
C LEU A 128 -3.46 -0.76 -13.59
N ARG A 129 -2.15 -1.04 -13.71
CA ARG A 129 -1.14 -0.66 -12.72
C ARG A 129 -1.10 0.85 -12.54
N SER A 130 -1.10 1.62 -13.63
CA SER A 130 -1.17 3.08 -13.58
C SER A 130 -2.44 3.58 -12.90
N ALA A 131 -3.59 2.92 -13.13
CA ALA A 131 -4.87 3.30 -12.54
C ALA A 131 -4.93 2.99 -11.03
N THR A 132 -4.32 1.89 -10.57
CA THR A 132 -4.26 1.54 -9.14
C THR A 132 -3.27 2.38 -8.32
N GLY A 133 -2.36 3.11 -8.99
CA GLY A 133 -1.42 4.04 -8.37
C GLY A 133 -0.21 3.37 -7.67
N GLU A 134 0.97 3.98 -7.77
CA GLU A 134 2.19 3.50 -7.12
C GLU A 134 2.14 3.59 -5.58
N ALA A 135 1.37 4.54 -5.03
CA ALA A 135 1.36 4.86 -3.60
C ALA A 135 0.81 3.74 -2.70
N GLN A 136 0.02 2.80 -3.24
CA GLN A 136 -0.44 1.66 -2.44
C GLN A 136 0.68 0.62 -2.27
N VAL A 137 1.56 0.45 -3.26
CA VAL A 137 2.55 -0.65 -3.30
C VAL A 137 3.52 -0.64 -2.12
N GLU A 138 3.86 0.54 -1.60
CA GLU A 138 4.76 0.68 -0.45
C GLU A 138 4.10 0.23 0.86
N SER A 139 2.80 0.46 1.02
CA SER A 139 1.99 -0.06 2.14
C SER A 139 1.76 -1.58 2.01
N LEU A 140 1.75 -2.09 0.78
CA LEU A 140 1.56 -3.51 0.44
C LEU A 140 2.83 -4.34 0.63
N ALA A 141 4.03 -3.73 0.57
CA ALA A 141 5.29 -4.36 0.95
C ALA A 141 5.36 -4.73 2.44
N LEU A 142 4.49 -4.10 3.25
CA LEU A 142 4.37 -4.28 4.69
C LEU A 142 3.45 -5.44 5.08
N LEU A 143 2.55 -5.86 4.19
CA LEU A 143 1.86 -7.14 4.38
C LEU A 143 2.91 -8.25 4.30
N GLU A 144 3.14 -8.87 5.44
CA GLU A 144 4.03 -10.02 5.53
C GLU A 144 3.55 -11.05 4.51
N SER A 145 4.47 -11.58 3.68
CA SER A 145 4.20 -12.70 2.74
C SER A 145 3.41 -13.89 3.34
N ARG A 146 3.24 -13.92 4.67
CA ARG A 146 2.43 -14.84 5.45
C ARG A 146 0.92 -14.65 5.29
N GLU A 147 0.45 -13.45 4.97
CA GLU A 147 -0.98 -13.11 4.91
C GLU A 147 -1.57 -13.28 3.51
N LEU A 148 -0.73 -13.41 2.48
CA LEU A 148 -1.17 -13.55 1.09
C LEU A 148 -1.76 -14.93 0.78
N GLY A 149 -1.70 -15.89 1.70
CA GLY A 149 -2.26 -17.22 1.50
C GLY A 149 -1.38 -18.15 0.63
N PRO A 150 -1.95 -19.27 0.16
CA PRO A 150 -1.21 -20.36 -0.49
C PRO A 150 -0.86 -20.07 -1.96
N LEU A 151 -0.05 -20.94 -2.55
CA LEU A 151 0.32 -20.96 -3.97
C LEU A 151 0.68 -19.57 -4.54
N GLN A 152 1.68 -18.91 -3.94
CA GLN A 152 2.20 -17.62 -4.43
C GLN A 152 3.11 -17.84 -5.65
N TRP A 153 2.51 -18.30 -6.75
CA TRP A 153 3.20 -18.81 -7.95
C TRP A 153 4.14 -17.78 -8.60
N TRP A 154 3.85 -16.49 -8.46
CA TRP A 154 4.71 -15.42 -9.01
C TRP A 154 6.10 -15.41 -8.38
N LEU A 155 6.29 -15.98 -7.18
CA LEU A 155 7.62 -16.15 -6.58
C LEU A 155 8.50 -17.15 -7.33
N ALA A 156 7.92 -17.98 -8.20
CA ALA A 156 8.61 -18.97 -9.04
C ALA A 156 8.65 -18.57 -10.53
N ALA A 157 8.19 -17.37 -10.89
CA ALA A 157 8.07 -16.98 -12.29
C ALA A 157 9.42 -16.92 -13.03
N ASP A 158 10.53 -16.69 -12.31
CA ASP A 158 11.87 -16.66 -12.91
C ASP A 158 12.37 -18.05 -13.33
N VAL A 159 11.93 -19.12 -12.65
CA VAL A 159 12.25 -20.52 -12.97
C VAL A 159 11.72 -20.91 -14.36
N LEU A 160 10.61 -20.31 -14.78
CA LEU A 160 10.03 -20.52 -16.10
C LEU A 160 10.89 -20.00 -17.26
N SER A 161 12.00 -19.31 -16.98
CA SER A 161 13.01 -19.07 -18.03
C SER A 161 13.67 -20.37 -18.52
N SER A 162 13.55 -21.47 -17.75
CA SER A 162 14.26 -22.73 -18.00
C SER A 162 13.37 -23.97 -18.09
N VAL A 163 12.14 -23.92 -17.55
CA VAL A 163 11.24 -25.09 -17.44
C VAL A 163 9.82 -24.68 -17.84
N CYS A 164 9.02 -25.62 -18.37
CA CYS A 164 7.62 -25.38 -18.78
C CYS A 164 6.57 -25.66 -17.69
N VAL A 165 7.00 -25.89 -16.44
CA VAL A 165 6.11 -26.22 -15.33
C VAL A 165 6.57 -25.51 -14.07
N ILE A 166 5.63 -25.17 -13.20
CA ILE A 166 5.89 -24.69 -11.84
C ILE A 166 5.53 -25.80 -10.87
N LEU A 167 6.46 -26.17 -9.99
CA LEU A 167 6.23 -27.05 -8.86
C LEU A 167 6.07 -26.22 -7.58
N ARG A 168 5.45 -26.80 -6.54
CA ARG A 168 5.43 -26.15 -5.22
C ARG A 168 6.83 -25.89 -4.68
N LYS A 169 7.78 -26.80 -4.96
CA LYS A 169 9.19 -26.60 -4.62
C LYS A 169 9.77 -25.33 -5.21
N ASP A 170 9.38 -24.95 -6.44
CA ASP A 170 9.89 -23.73 -7.07
C ASP A 170 9.40 -22.49 -6.33
N ILE A 171 8.15 -22.51 -5.83
CA ILE A 171 7.62 -21.45 -4.95
C ILE A 171 8.41 -21.40 -3.64
N TYR A 172 8.68 -22.56 -3.04
CA TYR A 172 9.46 -22.67 -1.81
C TYR A 172 10.85 -22.02 -2.00
N ASP A 173 11.58 -22.44 -3.04
CA ASP A 173 12.92 -21.95 -3.36
C ASP A 173 12.89 -20.46 -3.73
N GLY A 174 11.84 -19.99 -4.40
CA GLY A 174 11.59 -18.58 -4.70
C GLY A 174 11.44 -17.71 -3.44
N VAL A 175 10.69 -18.19 -2.44
CA VAL A 175 10.57 -17.51 -1.13
C VAL A 175 11.94 -17.41 -0.47
N LEU A 176 12.70 -18.50 -0.40
CA LEU A 176 14.04 -18.50 0.20
C LEU A 176 14.96 -17.47 -0.48
N ARG A 177 14.93 -17.43 -1.81
CA ARG A 177 15.72 -16.48 -2.62
C ARG A 177 15.31 -15.03 -2.36
N LEU A 178 14.01 -14.75 -2.27
CA LEU A 178 13.50 -13.41 -1.97
C LEU A 178 14.04 -12.89 -0.62
N PHE A 179 14.00 -13.72 0.42
CA PHE A 179 14.53 -13.34 1.73
C PHE A 179 16.05 -13.20 1.75
N ALA A 180 16.79 -14.05 1.04
CA ALA A 180 18.23 -13.91 0.88
C ALA A 180 18.56 -12.54 0.25
N LYS A 181 17.87 -12.18 -0.85
CA LYS A 181 18.03 -10.89 -1.52
C LYS A 181 17.70 -9.70 -0.59
N ARG A 182 16.62 -9.77 0.18
CA ARG A 182 16.28 -8.72 1.16
C ARG A 182 17.36 -8.57 2.24
N ARG A 183 17.93 -9.68 2.70
CA ARG A 183 19.01 -9.66 3.71
C ARG A 183 20.29 -9.03 3.18
N GLU A 184 20.61 -9.25 1.90
CA GLU A 184 21.73 -8.60 1.22
C GLU A 184 21.48 -7.11 0.99
N GLN A 185 20.24 -6.72 0.68
CA GLN A 185 19.86 -5.34 0.41
C GLN A 185 19.65 -4.50 1.66
N THR A 186 19.34 -5.10 2.81
CA THR A 186 19.21 -4.38 4.08
C THR A 186 20.61 -3.97 4.50
N PRO A 187 21.03 -2.69 4.35
CA PRO A 187 22.31 -2.27 4.86
C PRO A 187 22.27 -2.52 6.36
N LEU A 188 23.11 -3.46 6.85
CA LEU A 188 23.32 -3.60 8.28
C LEU A 188 23.60 -2.19 8.79
N PRO A 189 22.84 -1.68 9.78
CA PRO A 189 23.16 -0.41 10.38
C PRO A 189 24.61 -0.56 10.81
N SER A 190 25.51 0.11 10.09
CA SER A 190 26.90 0.07 10.41
C SER A 190 26.92 0.65 11.81
N PHE A 191 27.12 -0.19 12.81
CA PHE A 191 27.53 0.26 14.11
C PHE A 191 28.90 0.88 13.88
N GLN A 192 28.92 2.10 13.36
CA GLN A 192 30.00 3.02 13.55
C GLN A 192 30.02 3.19 15.05
N ILE A 193 30.83 2.36 15.68
CA ILE A 193 31.39 2.60 16.98
C ILE A 193 32.14 3.91 16.79
N ASN A 194 31.43 5.02 16.93
CA ASN A 194 32.03 6.31 17.19
C ASN A 194 32.75 6.11 18.51
N SER A 195 34.04 5.77 18.39
CA SER A 195 35.01 5.72 19.46
C SER A 195 34.92 7.07 20.14
N THR A 196 34.11 7.13 21.19
CA THR A 196 33.76 8.38 21.85
C THR A 196 35.03 8.81 22.56
N ARG A 197 35.76 9.73 21.92
CA ARG A 197 36.85 10.44 22.57
C ARG A 197 36.18 11.29 23.63
N VAL A 198 36.28 10.83 24.87
CA VAL A 198 35.88 11.55 26.08
C VAL A 198 36.50 12.93 26.04
N VAL A 199 35.70 13.94 25.74
CA VAL A 199 36.03 15.34 26.00
C VAL A 199 35.20 15.74 27.21
N SER A 200 35.86 15.74 28.36
CA SER A 200 35.33 16.28 29.62
C SER A 200 34.91 17.73 29.41
N ARG A 201 33.62 18.02 29.59
CA ARG A 201 33.09 19.39 29.66
C ARG A 201 32.47 19.59 31.04
N GLY A 202 33.00 20.58 31.75
CA GLY A 202 32.70 20.86 33.16
C GLY A 202 31.30 21.41 33.42
N PRO A 203 30.91 21.53 34.70
CA PRO A 203 29.56 21.88 35.13
C PRO A 203 29.32 23.38 35.01
N SER A 204 28.20 23.76 34.39
CA SER A 204 27.66 25.12 34.40
C SER A 204 26.30 25.08 35.08
N SER A 205 26.22 25.67 36.27
CA SER A 205 24.99 25.92 37.01
C SER A 205 24.12 26.95 36.29
N PHE A 206 22.81 26.74 36.27
CA PHE A 206 21.87 27.86 36.14
C PHE A 206 20.69 27.70 37.10
N ASP A 207 20.37 28.86 37.67
CA ASP A 207 19.53 29.11 38.82
C ASP A 207 18.03 29.11 38.50
N ALA A 208 17.25 28.94 39.56
CA ALA A 208 15.81 28.96 39.61
C ALA A 208 15.21 30.36 39.36
N GLY A 209 14.01 30.39 38.74
CA GLY A 209 13.19 31.59 38.61
C GLY A 209 11.70 31.24 38.54
N SER A 210 10.98 31.51 39.63
CA SER A 210 9.55 31.35 39.87
C SER A 210 8.75 32.57 39.43
N THR A 211 7.54 32.38 38.87
CA THR A 211 6.36 33.29 38.85
C THR A 211 5.32 32.71 37.87
N ALA A 212 4.00 32.85 37.94
CA ALA A 212 2.99 33.21 38.94
C ALA A 212 1.63 32.89 38.26
N GLU A 213 0.57 32.82 39.06
CA GLU A 213 -0.83 32.56 38.71
C GLU A 213 -1.42 33.50 37.64
N ALA A 214 -2.43 33.00 36.90
CA ALA A 214 -3.55 33.82 36.44
C ALA A 214 -4.80 32.97 36.17
N GLU A 215 -5.78 33.07 37.07
CA GLU A 215 -7.19 32.74 36.82
C GLU A 215 -7.78 33.66 35.73
N ALA A 216 -8.61 33.10 34.84
CA ALA A 216 -9.64 33.88 34.16
C ALA A 216 -10.88 33.03 33.89
N ARG A 217 -11.95 33.35 34.63
CA ARG A 217 -13.34 32.97 34.38
C ARG A 217 -13.85 33.67 33.11
N ILE A 218 -14.55 32.95 32.23
CA ILE A 218 -15.62 33.55 31.40
C ILE A 218 -16.81 32.58 31.34
N ALA A 219 -17.99 33.17 31.53
CA ALA A 219 -19.29 32.54 31.60
C ALA A 219 -20.03 32.55 30.24
N SER A 220 -20.88 31.54 30.09
CA SER A 220 -22.24 31.56 29.53
C SER A 220 -22.54 32.25 28.19
N THR A 221 -22.92 31.46 27.18
CA THR A 221 -24.02 31.74 26.22
C THR A 221 -24.32 30.40 25.50
N GLY A 222 -25.50 29.77 25.50
CA GLY A 222 -26.86 30.28 25.41
C GLY A 222 -27.33 30.25 23.94
N LEU A 223 -27.71 29.08 23.41
CA LEU A 223 -28.27 28.97 22.05
C LEU A 223 -29.57 28.15 22.03
N SER A 224 -30.63 28.86 21.67
CA SER A 224 -32.03 28.46 21.60
C SER A 224 -32.34 27.42 20.54
N VAL A 225 -33.27 26.53 20.89
CA VAL A 225 -33.99 25.62 20.00
C VAL A 225 -35.13 26.39 19.33
N GLY A 226 -35.04 26.59 18.01
CA GLY A 226 -36.10 27.17 17.19
C GLY A 226 -36.79 26.10 16.34
N LEU A 227 -37.97 25.67 16.77
CA LEU A 227 -38.99 25.01 15.96
C LEU A 227 -39.58 26.00 14.94
N ASN A 228 -40.11 25.47 13.82
CA ASN A 228 -41.12 26.00 12.88
C ASN A 228 -40.70 25.69 11.44
N SER A 229 -41.54 25.38 10.44
CA SER A 229 -42.94 24.96 10.30
C SER A 229 -43.07 24.54 8.83
N SER A 230 -43.82 23.48 8.53
CA SER A 230 -44.20 23.13 7.16
C SER A 230 -45.21 24.12 6.58
N PRO A 231 -45.21 24.32 5.25
CA PRO A 231 -46.44 24.65 4.56
C PRO A 231 -46.73 23.72 3.36
N THR A 232 -48.03 23.61 3.11
CA THR A 232 -48.76 22.69 2.24
C THR A 232 -49.11 23.35 0.89
N MET A 233 -48.80 22.65 -0.23
CA MET A 233 -49.45 22.59 -1.58
C MET A 233 -49.65 23.92 -2.39
N PRO A 234 -49.72 23.95 -3.76
CA PRO A 234 -50.39 22.98 -4.63
C PRO A 234 -49.77 22.68 -6.02
N LEU A 235 -50.44 21.74 -6.70
CA LEU A 235 -50.28 21.17 -8.03
C LEU A 235 -50.55 22.18 -9.19
N VAL A 236 -49.67 22.28 -10.19
CA VAL A 236 -49.99 22.79 -11.54
C VAL A 236 -49.16 22.03 -12.59
N VAL A 237 -49.85 21.66 -13.67
CA VAL A 237 -49.43 20.92 -14.87
C VAL A 237 -48.80 21.86 -15.91
N SER A 238 -47.68 21.47 -16.55
CA SER A 238 -47.57 21.30 -18.03
C SER A 238 -46.12 21.20 -18.55
N ASP A 239 -46.00 20.41 -19.62
CA ASP A 239 -44.83 20.06 -20.44
C ASP A 239 -44.02 21.26 -20.97
N ALA A 240 -42.69 21.13 -20.95
CA ALA A 240 -41.82 21.47 -22.07
C ALA A 240 -40.39 20.95 -21.82
N ALA A 241 -39.81 20.31 -22.84
CA ALA A 241 -38.51 19.68 -22.84
C ALA A 241 -37.37 20.61 -22.41
N VAL A 242 -36.71 20.26 -21.31
CA VAL A 242 -35.34 20.69 -20.99
C VAL A 242 -34.57 19.45 -20.55
N ARG A 243 -33.74 18.90 -21.45
CA ARG A 243 -32.65 17.99 -21.06
C ARG A 243 -31.62 18.81 -20.30
N ALA A 244 -31.88 19.05 -19.02
CA ALA A 244 -30.86 19.46 -18.07
C ALA A 244 -30.27 18.19 -17.47
N ASP A 245 -29.02 17.90 -17.84
CA ASP A 245 -28.17 16.91 -17.20
C ASP A 245 -27.94 17.34 -15.74
N ARG A 246 -28.91 17.04 -14.88
CA ARG A 246 -28.82 17.19 -13.42
C ARG A 246 -28.65 15.79 -12.85
N THR A 247 -27.44 15.27 -12.97
CA THR A 247 -26.95 14.32 -11.96
C THR A 247 -26.93 15.09 -10.64
N LEU A 248 -27.97 14.91 -9.82
CA LEU A 248 -27.99 15.38 -8.43
C LEU A 248 -26.87 14.62 -7.72
N ARG A 249 -25.67 15.19 -7.73
CA ARG A 249 -24.52 14.68 -6.99
C ARG A 249 -24.85 14.82 -5.51
N SER A 250 -24.57 13.76 -4.76
CA SER A 250 -24.74 13.77 -3.31
C SER A 250 -24.04 15.01 -2.73
N PRO A 251 -24.71 15.81 -1.90
CA PRO A 251 -24.09 16.97 -1.24
C PRO A 251 -22.98 16.55 -0.26
N TRP A 252 -22.82 15.25 -0.03
CA TRP A 252 -21.82 14.66 0.86
C TRP A 252 -20.59 14.11 0.13
N LEU A 253 -20.57 14.15 -1.22
CA LEU A 253 -19.38 13.78 -2.00
C LEU A 253 -18.58 15.02 -2.34
N ALA A 254 -17.27 14.97 -2.11
CA ALA A 254 -16.33 16.00 -2.53
C ALA A 254 -16.54 16.32 -4.03
N PRO A 255 -16.59 17.61 -4.42
CA PRO A 255 -16.62 17.99 -5.83
C PRO A 255 -15.53 17.26 -6.62
N ARG A 256 -15.80 16.92 -7.89
CA ARG A 256 -14.70 16.53 -8.78
C ARG A 256 -13.72 17.70 -8.75
N ASP A 257 -12.45 17.39 -8.48
CA ASP A 257 -11.34 18.33 -8.29
C ASP A 257 -11.19 18.95 -6.89
N PHE A 258 -11.96 18.51 -5.89
CA PHE A 258 -11.71 18.87 -4.49
C PHE A 258 -10.72 17.88 -3.86
N GLN A 259 -9.50 18.33 -3.61
CA GLN A 259 -8.56 17.66 -2.72
C GLN A 259 -8.63 18.33 -1.34
N PRO A 260 -8.98 17.59 -0.28
CA PRO A 260 -9.04 18.17 1.06
C PRO A 260 -7.62 18.54 1.53
N GLU A 261 -7.45 19.78 1.95
CA GLU A 261 -6.27 20.24 2.67
C GLU A 261 -6.48 19.94 4.16
N ILE A 262 -5.67 19.04 4.72
CA ILE A 262 -5.59 18.86 6.18
C ILE A 262 -4.34 19.59 6.64
N THR A 263 -4.50 20.86 7.02
CA THR A 263 -3.44 21.62 7.69
C THR A 263 -3.53 21.42 9.19
N TRP A 264 -2.53 20.77 9.76
CA TRP A 264 -2.36 20.71 11.21
C TRP A 264 -1.85 22.06 11.69
N ARG A 265 -2.71 22.85 12.34
CA ARG A 265 -2.29 24.06 13.06
C ARG A 265 -1.74 23.65 14.42
N ILE A 266 -0.53 23.12 14.42
CA ILE A 266 0.27 23.01 15.64
C ILE A 266 1.14 24.26 15.61
N ASP A 267 0.72 25.28 16.38
CA ASP A 267 1.32 26.63 16.35
C ASP A 267 2.84 26.61 16.61
N ASP A 268 3.35 25.55 17.25
CA ASP A 268 4.79 25.29 17.36
C ASP A 268 5.11 23.77 17.44
N LEU A 269 5.14 23.09 16.30
CA LEU A 269 5.52 21.67 16.21
C LEU A 269 6.94 21.41 16.75
N LYS A 270 7.83 22.40 16.67
CA LYS A 270 9.19 22.27 17.22
C LYS A 270 9.15 22.28 18.74
N GLN A 271 8.33 23.15 19.35
CA GLN A 271 8.13 23.15 20.79
C GLN A 271 7.53 21.82 21.27
N LEU A 272 6.53 21.27 20.57
CA LEU A 272 5.95 19.96 20.91
C LEU A 272 7.01 18.84 20.87
N ALA A 273 7.85 18.81 19.83
CA ALA A 273 8.95 17.84 19.73
C ALA A 273 9.98 18.02 20.85
N GLU A 274 10.36 19.27 21.18
CA GLU A 274 11.26 19.56 22.30
C GLU A 274 10.67 19.15 23.66
N ASP A 275 9.37 19.38 23.87
CA ASP A 275 8.67 19.03 25.10
C ASP A 275 8.57 17.51 25.27
N LEU A 276 8.27 16.78 24.19
CA LEU A 276 8.30 15.31 24.17
C LEU A 276 9.71 14.76 24.41
N PHE A 277 10.75 15.38 23.83
CA PHE A 277 12.13 14.94 24.02
C PHE A 277 12.65 15.23 25.43
N ARG A 278 12.16 16.29 26.07
CA ARG A 278 12.49 16.66 27.46
C ARG A 278 11.55 16.02 28.49
N TRP A 279 10.61 15.17 28.08
CA TRP A 279 9.63 14.59 29.00
C TRP A 279 10.30 13.72 30.08
N PRO A 280 9.95 13.87 31.37
CA PRO A 280 10.60 13.13 32.44
C PRO A 280 10.44 11.62 32.26
N SER A 281 11.55 10.88 32.36
CA SER A 281 11.54 9.42 32.32
C SER A 281 10.70 8.86 33.48
N GLY A 282 9.79 7.95 33.17
CA GLY A 282 8.92 7.28 34.15
C GLY A 282 7.61 8.01 34.47
N GLN A 283 7.36 9.18 33.85
CA GLN A 283 6.04 9.81 33.91
C GLN A 283 5.21 9.49 32.66
N PRO A 284 3.89 9.27 32.80
CA PRO A 284 3.02 9.10 31.64
C PRO A 284 3.00 10.40 30.84
N VAL A 285 3.17 10.29 29.52
CA VAL A 285 3.00 11.42 28.61
C VAL A 285 1.49 11.64 28.43
N PRO A 286 0.97 12.86 28.60
CA PRO A 286 -0.41 13.18 28.31
C PRO A 286 -0.78 12.76 26.90
N ASP A 287 -1.86 12.00 26.77
CA ASP A 287 -2.36 11.50 25.49
C ASP A 287 -2.44 12.63 24.45
N VAL A 288 -2.88 13.84 24.83
CA VAL A 288 -2.97 15.00 23.94
C VAL A 288 -1.65 15.33 23.22
N LEU A 289 -0.50 15.17 23.87
CA LEU A 289 0.81 15.44 23.25
C LEU A 289 1.25 14.34 22.28
N ILE A 290 0.80 13.11 22.51
CA ILE A 290 1.05 11.98 21.61
C ILE A 290 0.13 12.08 20.39
N TRP A 291 -1.15 12.37 20.62
CA TRP A 291 -2.18 12.50 19.59
C TRP A 291 -2.01 13.73 18.71
N GLU A 292 -1.17 14.71 19.08
CA GLU A 292 -0.88 15.84 18.21
C GLU A 292 0.28 15.56 17.25
N HIS A 293 1.05 14.48 17.42
CA HIS A 293 2.16 14.19 16.52
C HIS A 293 1.66 13.60 15.18
N PRO A 294 1.98 14.21 14.01
CA PRO A 294 1.47 13.76 12.70
C PRO A 294 1.78 12.30 12.36
N GLU A 295 2.93 11.79 12.80
CA GLU A 295 3.34 10.40 12.58
C GLU A 295 2.39 9.40 13.26
N MET A 296 1.77 9.77 14.38
CA MET A 296 0.79 8.93 15.08
C MET A 296 -0.52 8.78 14.28
N HIS A 297 -0.72 9.60 13.25
CA HIS A 297 -1.83 9.52 12.29
C HIS A 297 -1.41 8.99 10.93
N GLY A 298 -0.19 8.42 10.82
CA GLY A 298 0.34 7.91 9.55
C GLY A 298 0.75 9.00 8.55
N CYS A 299 0.93 10.25 8.99
CA CYS A 299 1.46 11.30 8.13
C CYS A 299 2.99 11.24 8.09
N PRO A 300 3.63 11.23 6.91
CA PRO A 300 5.08 11.21 6.80
C PRO A 300 5.69 12.51 7.35
N VAL A 301 6.74 12.39 8.15
CA VAL A 301 7.51 13.50 8.74
C VAL A 301 8.95 13.49 8.22
N ASP A 302 9.57 14.67 8.06
CA ASP A 302 10.96 14.81 7.67
C ASP A 302 11.93 14.52 8.84
N ALA A 303 13.25 14.52 8.57
CA ALA A 303 14.27 14.29 9.59
C ALA A 303 14.31 15.34 10.71
N ASN A 304 13.59 16.45 10.56
CA ASN A 304 13.45 17.50 11.56
C ASN A 304 12.09 17.43 12.29
N GLY A 305 11.28 16.40 12.03
CA GLY A 305 9.97 16.20 12.64
C GLY A 305 8.85 17.04 12.02
N HIS A 306 9.08 17.72 10.89
CA HIS A 306 8.02 18.45 10.20
C HIS A 306 7.20 17.50 9.34
N ALA A 307 5.87 17.57 9.43
CA ALA A 307 5.01 16.87 8.48
C ALA A 307 5.34 17.31 7.05
N ALA A 308 5.38 16.34 6.13
CA ALA A 308 5.53 16.62 4.71
C ALA A 308 4.43 17.59 4.26
N GLN A 309 4.82 18.80 3.86
CA GLN A 309 3.89 19.80 3.36
C GLN A 309 3.68 19.57 1.86
N PHE A 310 2.44 19.25 1.48
CA PHE A 310 2.07 19.13 0.07
C PHE A 310 1.44 20.45 -0.38
N GLN A 311 2.05 21.12 -1.35
CA GLN A 311 1.48 22.33 -1.93
C GLN A 311 0.50 21.96 -3.03
N ALA A 312 -0.78 22.22 -2.81
CA ALA A 312 -1.77 22.22 -3.87
C ALA A 312 -1.68 23.54 -4.64
N SER A 313 -1.57 23.45 -5.96
CA SER A 313 -1.75 24.60 -6.84
C SER A 313 -2.92 24.31 -7.77
N PHE A 314 -3.72 25.33 -8.07
CA PHE A 314 -4.64 25.24 -9.18
C PHE A 314 -3.80 25.18 -10.45
N VAL A 315 -3.80 24.03 -11.13
CA VAL A 315 -3.37 23.98 -12.53
C VAL A 315 -4.46 24.67 -13.35
N HIS A 316 -4.45 26.00 -13.38
CA HIS A 316 -5.15 26.74 -14.42
C HIS A 316 -4.25 26.75 -15.65
N GLY A 317 -4.50 25.84 -16.59
CA GLY A 317 -3.94 25.94 -17.93
C GLY A 317 -4.54 24.90 -18.88
N LEU A 318 -4.85 25.20 -20.13
CA LEU A 318 -4.74 26.45 -20.87
C LEU A 318 -5.60 26.27 -22.14
N ALA A 319 -6.41 27.27 -22.49
CA ALA A 319 -6.83 27.47 -23.86
C ALA A 319 -5.61 27.88 -24.70
N ILE A 320 -5.56 27.34 -25.92
CA ILE A 320 -4.60 27.57 -27.01
C ILE A 320 -4.12 29.03 -27.10
N GLY A 321 -2.80 29.26 -27.17
CA GLY A 321 -2.20 30.56 -27.45
C GLY A 321 -0.70 30.48 -27.81
N GLN A 322 -0.36 30.96 -29.00
CA GLN A 322 0.96 30.93 -29.67
C GLN A 322 2.09 31.70 -28.96
N PRO A 323 3.37 31.49 -29.38
CA PRO A 323 4.51 32.17 -28.79
C PRO A 323 4.63 33.61 -29.30
N PHE A 324 5.16 34.50 -28.46
CA PHE A 324 5.82 35.73 -28.89
C PHE A 324 7.25 35.75 -28.37
N SER A 325 8.08 36.37 -29.22
CA SER A 325 9.55 36.46 -29.23
C SER A 325 10.20 37.03 -27.98
#